data_AF-A0A2P8W689-F1
#
_entry.id   AF-A0A2P8W689-F1
#
_cell.length_a   1.000
_cell.length_b   1.000
_cell.length_c   1.000
_cell.angle_alpha   90.00
_cell.angle_beta   90.00
_cell.angle_gamma   90.00
#
_symmetry.space_group_name_H-M   'P 1'
#
loop_
_entity.id
_entity.type
_entity.pdbx_description
1 polymer ?
#
loop_
_entity_poly.entity_id
_entity_poly.type
_entity_poly.pdbx_seq_one_letter_code
_entity_poly.pdbx_strand_id
1 'polypeptide(L)'
;EIVAEFKLMNINRTKLEALLHKFFDPARLDVELQDRFGIPVKPKEWFFVPLGAIEETIEKIQAGTLDQFQYDPETARLIYV
;
A
#
# COMPACT_ATOMS: atom_id res chain seq x y z
N GLU A 1 12.72 11.44 -8.74
CA GLU A 1 12.71 10.48 -9.87
C GLU A 1 11.57 9.49 -9.64
N ILE A 2 10.93 9.00 -10.69
CA ILE A 2 9.89 7.96 -10.57
C ILE A 2 10.59 6.63 -10.32
N VAL A 3 10.27 5.96 -9.22
CA VAL A 3 10.93 4.71 -8.81
C VAL A 3 10.30 3.46 -9.41
N ALA A 4 9.00 3.48 -9.71
CA ALA A 4 8.26 2.41 -10.37
C ALA A 4 6.95 2.92 -10.97
N GLU A 5 6.49 2.30 -12.06
CA GLU A 5 5.19 2.56 -12.68
C GLU A 5 4.51 1.21 -13.02
N PHE A 6 3.24 1.07 -12.64
CA PHE A 6 2.44 -0.13 -12.92
C PHE A 6 1.24 0.23 -13.79
N LYS A 7 1.15 -0.36 -14.99
CA LYS A 7 0.05 -0.09 -15.90
C LYS A 7 -1.17 -0.93 -15.53
N LEU A 8 -2.27 -0.24 -15.27
CA LEU A 8 -3.57 -0.83 -14.98
C LEU A 8 -4.41 -0.89 -16.25
N MET A 9 -4.97 -2.06 -16.58
CA MET A 9 -5.88 -2.24 -17.72
C MET A 9 -7.13 -2.98 -17.25
N ASN A 10 -8.31 -2.46 -17.61
CA ASN A 10 -9.60 -3.06 -17.30
C ASN A 10 -9.88 -3.29 -15.79
N ILE A 11 -9.37 -2.43 -14.92
CA ILE A 11 -9.55 -2.51 -13.46
C ILE A 11 -10.29 -1.27 -12.92
N ASN A 12 -11.12 -1.48 -11.91
CA ASN A 12 -11.74 -0.38 -11.18
C ASN A 12 -10.70 0.25 -10.24
N ARG A 13 -10.25 1.46 -10.58
CA ARG A 13 -9.19 2.19 -9.86
C ARG A 13 -9.53 2.43 -8.39
N THR A 14 -10.77 2.85 -8.09
CA THR A 14 -11.22 3.10 -6.71
C THR A 14 -11.21 1.84 -5.85
N LYS A 15 -11.61 0.69 -6.42
CA LYS A 15 -11.55 -0.60 -5.70
C LYS A 15 -10.11 -1.05 -5.43
N LEU A 16 -9.21 -0.86 -6.40
CA LEU A 16 -7.80 -1.19 -6.23
C LEU A 16 -7.16 -0.33 -5.14
N GLU A 17 -7.40 0.98 -5.16
CA GLU A 17 -6.90 1.89 -4.13
C GLU A 17 -7.38 1.47 -2.73
N ALA A 18 -8.68 1.24 -2.57
CA ALA A 18 -9.23 0.76 -1.30
C ALA A 18 -8.63 -0.58 -0.85
N LEU A 19 -8.34 -1.48 -1.79
CA LEU A 19 -7.69 -2.76 -1.50
C LEU A 19 -6.26 -2.57 -1.00
N LEU A 20 -5.45 -1.75 -1.69
CA LEU A 20 -4.07 -1.46 -1.31
C LEU A 20 -4.00 -0.76 0.05
N HIS A 21 -4.88 0.23 0.28
CA HIS A 21 -5.01 0.91 1.56
C HIS A 21 -5.31 -0.06 2.69
N LYS A 22 -6.25 -0.99 2.48
CA LYS A 22 -6.61 -1.99 3.48
C LYS A 22 -5.48 -2.99 3.72
N PHE A 23 -4.83 -3.45 2.65
CA PHE A 23 -3.78 -4.46 2.72
C PHE A 23 -2.54 -3.95 3.46
N PHE A 24 -2.15 -2.70 3.22
CA PHE A 24 -1.00 -2.06 3.85
C PHE A 24 -1.33 -1.21 5.07
N ASP A 25 -2.58 -1.20 5.57
CA ASP A 25 -2.97 -0.44 6.77
C ASP A 25 -2.04 -0.67 7.99
N PRO A 26 -1.55 -1.90 8.26
CA PRO A 26 -0.59 -2.15 9.35
C PRO A 26 0.74 -1.38 9.20
N ALA A 27 1.09 -0.97 7.99
CA ALA A 27 2.31 -0.25 7.65
C ALA A 27 2.09 1.26 7.48
N ARG A 28 0.86 1.75 7.72
CA ARG A 28 0.55 3.17 7.55
C ARG A 28 1.33 4.01 8.55
N LEU A 29 1.97 5.07 8.05
CA LEU A 29 2.66 6.05 8.88
C LEU A 29 1.66 6.78 9.78
N ASP A 30 1.81 6.65 11.09
CA ASP A 30 1.11 7.48 12.07
C ASP A 30 2.02 8.63 12.53
N VAL A 31 1.91 9.77 11.84
CA VAL A 31 2.61 11.01 12.18
C VAL A 31 1.67 12.19 12.03
N GLU A 32 1.85 13.20 12.87
CA GLU A 32 1.20 14.50 12.73
C GLU A 32 2.22 15.51 12.21
N LEU A 33 1.88 16.18 11.11
CA LEU A 33 2.71 17.18 10.45
C LEU A 33 1.97 18.51 10.46
N GLN A 34 2.69 19.63 10.55
CA GLN A 34 2.09 20.92 10.24
C GLN A 34 2.04 21.11 8.73
N ASP A 35 0.87 21.48 8.22
CA ASP A 35 0.74 21.94 6.85
C ASP A 35 1.36 23.35 6.67
N ARG A 36 1.32 23.86 5.44
CA ARG A 36 1.85 25.19 5.09
C ARG A 36 1.14 26.38 5.76
N PHE A 37 0.06 26.13 6.50
CA PHE A 37 -0.72 27.11 7.24
C PHE A 37 -0.67 26.86 8.76
N GLY A 38 0.16 25.91 9.21
CA GLY A 38 0.30 25.55 10.63
C GLY A 38 -0.81 24.63 11.16
N ILE A 39 -1.64 24.06 10.29
CA ILE A 39 -2.71 23.14 10.68
C ILE A 39 -2.11 21.73 10.81
N PRO A 40 -2.33 21.04 11.94
CA PRO A 40 -1.89 19.65 12.10
C PRO A 40 -2.67 18.75 11.14
N VAL A 41 -1.96 17.99 10.33
CA VAL A 41 -2.48 17.02 9.37
C VAL A 41 -1.83 15.66 9.57
N LYS A 42 -2.63 14.60 9.44
CA LYS A 42 -2.15 13.22 9.41
C LYS A 42 -2.32 12.64 8.01
N PRO A 43 -1.22 12.32 7.29
CA PRO A 43 -1.31 11.75 5.95
C PRO A 43 -1.90 10.33 6.02
N LYS A 44 -2.91 10.05 5.19
CA LYS A 44 -3.58 8.73 5.16
C LYS A 44 -3.04 7.80 4.07
N GLU A 45 -2.17 8.30 3.21
CA GLU A 45 -1.67 7.62 2.01
C GLU A 45 -0.18 7.26 2.11
N TRP A 46 0.44 7.44 3.28
CA TRP A 46 1.88 7.18 3.46
C TRP A 46 2.06 5.87 4.23
N PHE A 47 2.86 4.96 3.66
CA PHE A 47 3.08 3.62 4.17
C PHE A 47 4.57 3.25 4.13
N PHE A 48 5.02 2.45 5.09
CA PHE A 48 6.37 1.90 5.12
C PHE A 48 6.40 0.51 4.46
N VAL A 49 6.60 0.49 3.14
CA VAL A 49 6.58 -0.74 2.35
C VAL A 49 7.76 -0.73 1.38
N PRO A 50 8.58 -1.81 1.33
CA PRO A 50 9.65 -1.92 0.35
C PRO A 50 9.08 -2.19 -1.04
N LEU A 51 9.80 -1.74 -2.09
CA LEU A 51 9.35 -1.90 -3.47
C LEU A 51 9.02 -3.35 -3.83
N GLY A 52 9.84 -4.32 -3.40
CA GLY A 52 9.59 -5.74 -3.68
C GLY A 52 8.28 -6.26 -3.09
N ALA A 53 7.84 -5.76 -1.94
CA ALA A 53 6.54 -6.14 -1.38
C ALA A 53 5.37 -5.51 -2.16
N ILE A 54 5.58 -4.33 -2.74
CA ILE A 54 4.60 -3.70 -3.64
C ILE A 54 4.49 -4.54 -4.92
N GLU A 55 5.62 -4.90 -5.54
CA GLU A 55 5.67 -5.73 -6.74
C GLU A 55 4.95 -7.07 -6.52
N GLU A 56 5.28 -7.79 -5.43
CA GLU A 56 4.63 -9.05 -5.08
C GLU A 56 3.12 -8.87 -4.86
N THR A 57 2.70 -7.80 -4.17
CA THR A 57 1.27 -7.50 -3.96
C THR A 57 0.54 -7.31 -5.29
N ILE A 58 1.15 -6.62 -6.26
CA ILE A 58 0.57 -6.47 -7.61
C ILE A 58 0.45 -7.83 -8.31
N GLU A 59 1.46 -8.69 -8.21
CA GLU A 59 1.39 -10.05 -8.77
C GLU A 59 0.25 -10.87 -8.14
N LYS A 60 0.08 -10.82 -6.82
CA LYS A 60 -1.03 -11.52 -6.13
C LYS A 60 -2.40 -10.97 -6.51
N ILE A 61 -2.51 -9.66 -6.72
CA ILE A 61 -3.76 -9.04 -7.22
C ILE A 61 -4.08 -9.54 -8.62
N GLN A 62 -3.09 -9.58 -9.52
CA GLN A 62 -3.26 -10.09 -10.88
C GLN A 62 -3.63 -11.58 -10.90
N ALA A 63 -3.02 -12.37 -10.01
CA ALA A 63 -3.34 -13.79 -9.84
C ALA A 63 -4.68 -14.04 -9.12
N GLY A 64 -5.28 -13.01 -8.49
CA GLY A 64 -6.51 -13.15 -7.71
C GLY A 64 -6.32 -13.97 -6.43
N THR A 65 -5.13 -13.94 -5.83
CA THR A 65 -4.75 -14.74 -4.65
C THR A 65 -4.37 -13.89 -3.44
N LEU A 66 -4.51 -12.56 -3.51
CA LEU A 66 -4.09 -11.64 -2.43
C LEU A 66 -4.79 -11.94 -1.10
N ASP A 67 -6.01 -12.48 -1.10
CA ASP A 67 -6.76 -12.82 0.10
C ASP A 67 -6.12 -13.93 0.95
N GLN A 68 -5.20 -14.71 0.36
CA GLN A 68 -4.42 -15.75 1.03
C GLN A 68 -3.18 -15.19 1.73
N PHE A 69 -2.96 -13.87 1.65
CA PHE A 69 -1.79 -13.21 2.21
C PHE A 69 -2.21 -12.03 3.10
N GLN A 70 -1.33 -11.67 4.02
CA GLN A 70 -1.36 -10.41 4.76
C GLN A 70 0.01 -9.78 4.74
N TYR A 71 0.07 -8.45 4.76
CA TYR A 71 1.34 -7.75 4.91
C TYR A 71 1.77 -7.71 6.38
N ASP A 72 2.99 -8.18 6.65
CA ASP A 72 3.62 -8.09 7.95
C ASP A 72 4.65 -6.94 7.97
N PRO A 73 4.40 -5.85 8.71
CA PRO A 73 5.32 -4.72 8.77
C PRO A 73 6.60 -5.02 9.54
N GLU A 74 6.62 -6.02 10.43
CA GLU A 74 7.81 -6.39 11.20
C GLU A 74 8.89 -7.05 10.33
N THR A 75 8.48 -7.95 9.44
CA THR A 75 9.39 -8.60 8.48
C THR A 75 9.44 -7.92 7.12
N ALA A 76 8.55 -6.95 6.88
CA ALA A 76 8.35 -6.23 5.61
C ALA A 76 8.05 -7.15 4.43
N ARG A 77 7.18 -8.15 4.65
CA ARG A 77 6.88 -9.23 3.68
C ARG A 77 5.39 -9.58 3.66
N LEU A 78 4.98 -10.26 2.59
CA LEU A 78 3.69 -10.93 2.53
C LEU A 78 3.83 -12.30 3.20
N ILE A 79 2.94 -12.59 4.14
CA ILE A 79 2.87 -13.89 4.82
C ILE A 79 1.55 -14.56 4.50
N TYR A 80 1.59 -15.88 4.31
CA TYR A 80 0.39 -16.69 4.04
C TYR A 80 -0.50 -16.74 5.29
N VAL A 81 -1.82 -16.67 5.10
CA VAL A 81 -2.84 -16.67 6.17
C VAL A 81 -3.57 -18.01 6.26
#